data_AF-A0A522C7M5-F1
#
_entry.id   AF-A0A522C7M5-F1
#
_cell.length_a   1.000
_cell.length_b   1.000
_cell.length_c   1.000
_cell.angle_alpha   90.00
_cell.angle_beta   90.00
_cell.angle_gamma   90.00
#
_symmetry.space_group_name_H-M   'P 1'
#
loop_
_entity.id
_entity.type
_entity.pdbx_description
1 polymer ?
#
loop_
_entity_poly.entity_id
_entity_poly.type
_entity_poly.pdbx_seq_one_letter_code
_entity_poly.pdbx_strand_id
1 'polypeptide(L)' 'ARARIDIRIRRLSLGNFGDVKPVGEGVSELRIDYGPGYRVYFSRRARELVILLAGGDKRTQGADIKTAIQLLRMLKEA' A
#
# COMPACT_ATOMS: atom_id res chain seq x y z
N ALA A 1 -9.96 -0.03 -14.14
CA ALA A 1 -9.08 0.20 -12.96
C ALA A 1 -8.77 -1.09 -12.19
N ARG A 2 -9.78 -1.81 -11.67
CA ARG A 2 -9.64 -3.01 -10.82
C ARG A 2 -8.58 -4.02 -11.30
N ALA A 3 -8.68 -4.50 -12.53
CA ALA A 3 -7.72 -5.48 -13.07
C ALA A 3 -6.26 -5.01 -13.02
N ARG A 4 -5.99 -3.71 -13.21
CA ARG A 4 -4.62 -3.16 -13.12
C ARG A 4 -4.12 -3.14 -11.67
N ILE A 5 -5.00 -2.88 -10.72
CA ILE A 5 -4.69 -2.93 -9.28
C ILE A 5 -4.39 -4.38 -8.88
N ASP A 6 -5.24 -5.33 -9.29
CA ASP A 6 -5.07 -6.76 -9.00
C ASP A 6 -3.74 -7.29 -9.58
N ILE A 7 -3.42 -6.93 -10.82
CA ILE A 7 -2.12 -7.27 -11.44
C ILE A 7 -0.96 -6.71 -10.61
N ARG A 8 -1.09 -5.49 -10.10
CA ARG A 8 -0.02 -4.87 -9.31
C ARG A 8 0.17 -5.51 -7.95
N ILE A 9 -0.93 -5.87 -7.28
CA ILE A 9 -0.92 -6.63 -6.02
C ILE A 9 -0.34 -8.04 -6.26
N ARG A 10 -0.69 -8.70 -7.37
CA ARG A 10 -0.11 -10.00 -7.73
C ARG A 10 1.39 -9.92 -7.98
N ARG A 11 1.87 -8.86 -8.63
CA ARG A 11 3.32 -8.62 -8.77
C ARG A 11 3.98 -8.40 -7.42
N LEU A 12 3.36 -7.61 -6.55
CA LEU A 12 3.83 -7.36 -5.18
C LEU A 12 3.98 -8.68 -4.39
N SER A 13 3.00 -9.58 -4.48
CA SER A 13 3.04 -10.88 -3.80
C SER A 13 4.14 -11.81 -4.32
N LEU A 14 4.65 -11.57 -5.53
CA LEU A 14 5.78 -12.28 -6.13
C LEU A 14 7.13 -11.58 -5.85
N GLY A 15 7.15 -10.59 -4.96
CA GLY A 15 8.34 -9.81 -4.64
C GLY A 15 8.67 -8.69 -5.65
N ASN A 16 7.78 -8.43 -6.62
CA ASN A 16 7.98 -7.39 -7.64
C ASN A 16 7.29 -6.08 -7.22
N PHE A 17 7.94 -5.33 -6.33
CA PHE A 17 7.43 -4.09 -5.76
C PHE A 17 7.25 -2.97 -6.80
N GLY A 18 8.16 -2.84 -7.76
CA GLY A 18 8.16 -1.75 -8.76
C GLY A 18 8.11 -0.37 -8.10
N ASP A 19 7.25 0.54 -8.56
CA ASP A 19 7.12 1.89 -7.99
C ASP A 19 6.47 1.91 -6.59
N VAL A 20 7.32 1.90 -5.57
CA VAL A 20 6.95 1.97 -4.14
C VAL A 20 7.73 3.08 -3.45
N LYS A 21 7.09 3.77 -2.48
CA LYS A 21 7.75 4.76 -1.63
C LYS A 21 7.41 4.55 -0.14
N PRO A 22 8.37 4.69 0.78
CA PRO A 22 8.06 4.76 2.20
C PRO A 22 7.25 6.04 2.48
N VAL A 23 6.22 5.94 3.33
CA VAL A 23 5.37 7.08 3.71
C VAL A 23 5.32 7.33 5.23
N GLY A 24 6.06 6.53 6.01
CA GLY A 24 6.23 6.70 7.45
C GLY A 24 5.83 5.48 8.26
N GLU A 25 6.42 5.34 9.46
CA GLU A 25 6.03 4.36 10.49
C GLU A 25 5.99 2.88 10.07
N GLY A 26 6.74 2.52 9.03
CA GLY A 26 6.75 1.17 8.47
C GLY A 26 5.64 0.90 7.45
N VAL A 27 4.96 1.95 6.97
CA VAL A 27 4.04 1.93 5.84
C VAL A 27 4.76 2.37 4.56
N SER A 28 4.47 1.66 3.48
CA SER A 28 4.90 1.98 2.11
C SER A 28 3.69 2.12 1.20
N GLU A 29 3.80 3.01 0.22
CA GLU A 29 2.81 3.27 -0.80
C GLU A 29 3.25 2.62 -2.12
N LEU A 30 2.41 1.75 -2.67
CA LEU A 30 2.50 1.26 -4.04
C LEU A 30 1.76 2.22 -4.98
N ARG A 31 2.49 2.83 -5.90
CA ARG A 31 1.95 3.82 -6.84
C ARG A 31 1.53 3.15 -8.14
N ILE A 32 0.29 3.40 -8.54
CA ILE A 32 -0.29 2.88 -9.78
C ILE A 32 -0.73 4.08 -10.61
N ASP A 33 0.12 4.47 -11.57
CA ASP A 33 -0.13 5.62 -12.43
C ASP A 33 -1.12 5.26 -13.54
N TYR A 34 -2.40 5.28 -13.19
CA TYR A 34 -3.52 5.02 -14.10
C TYR A 34 -4.78 5.71 -13.58
N GLY A 35 -5.50 6.41 -14.47
CA GLY A 35 -6.71 7.15 -14.12
C GLY A 35 -6.42 8.22 -13.05
N PRO A 36 -7.12 8.24 -11.91
CA PRO A 36 -6.91 9.23 -10.84
C PRO A 36 -5.57 9.06 -10.08
N GLY A 37 -4.75 8.08 -10.45
CA GLY A 37 -3.48 7.78 -9.79
C GLY A 37 -3.72 6.99 -8.49
N TYR A 38 -4.10 5.72 -8.63
CA TYR A 38 -4.37 4.85 -7.48
C TYR A 38 -3.14 4.60 -6.62
N ARG A 39 -3.37 4.39 -5.33
CA ARG A 39 -2.38 4.09 -4.29
C ARG A 39 -2.84 2.93 -3.43
N VAL A 40 -1.93 2.02 -3.12
CA VAL A 40 -2.16 0.94 -2.15
C VAL A 40 -1.11 1.07 -1.06
N TYR A 41 -1.55 1.16 0.19
CA TYR A 41 -0.69 1.28 1.35
C TYR A 41 -0.51 -0.08 1.99
N PHE A 42 0.73 -0.44 2.30
CA PHE A 42 1.04 -1.73 2.87
C PHE A 42 2.19 -1.63 3.87
N SER A 43 2.29 -2.62 4.75
CA SER A 43 3.47 -2.86 5.57
C SER A 43 4.08 -4.20 5.22
N ARG A 44 5.39 -4.34 5.42
CA ARG A 44 6.09 -5.60 5.21
C ARG A 44 6.63 -6.11 6.55
N ARG A 45 6.26 -7.33 6.94
CA ARG A 45 6.86 -8.04 8.07
C ARG A 45 7.89 -9.02 7.50
N ALA A 46 9.15 -8.84 7.90
CA ALA A 46 10.29 -9.58 7.36
C ALA A 46 10.33 -9.55 5.81
N ARG A 47 10.68 -10.67 5.17
CA ARG A 47 10.69 -10.81 3.70
C ARG A 47 9.47 -11.54 3.15
N GLU A 48 8.67 -12.15 4.00
CA GLU A 48 7.67 -13.14 3.61
C GLU A 48 6.24 -12.60 3.58
N LEU A 49 5.93 -11.59 4.42
CA LEU A 49 4.57 -11.12 4.59
C LEU A 49 4.42 -9.65 4.20
N VAL A 50 3.49 -9.40 3.27
CA VAL A 50 3.00 -8.07 2.91
C VAL A 50 1.56 -7.94 3.38
N ILE A 51 1.27 -6.93 4.19
CA ILE A 51 -0.07 -6.64 4.72
C ILE A 51 -0.59 -5.40 4.02
N LEU A 52 -1.68 -5.52 3.26
CA LEU A 52 -2.37 -4.38 2.66
C LEU A 52 -3.22 -3.70 3.75
N LEU A 53 -3.09 -2.39 3.88
CA LEU A 53 -3.68 -1.61 4.97
C LEU A 53 -4.82 -0.74 4.47
N ALA A 54 -4.56 0.02 3.41
CA ALA A 54 -5.54 0.93 2.82
C ALA A 54 -5.33 1.05 1.32
N GLY A 55 -6.31 1.61 0.63
CA GLY A 55 -6.21 1.94 -0.78
C GLY A 55 -7.03 3.17 -1.10
N GLY A 56 -6.58 3.93 -2.08
CA GLY A 56 -7.23 5.17 -2.48
C GLY A 56 -6.66 5.69 -3.79
N ASP A 57 -6.84 6.97 -4.03
CA ASP A 57 -6.25 7.65 -5.19
C ASP A 57 -5.48 8.90 -4.77
N LYS A 58 -4.82 9.55 -5.73
CA LYS A 58 -3.94 10.69 -5.45
C LYS A 58 -4.66 11.84 -4.73
N ARG A 59 -5.99 11.95 -4.83
CA ARG A 59 -6.78 13.03 -4.20
C ARG A 59 -6.90 12.83 -2.69
N THR A 60 -6.94 11.58 -2.22
CA THR A 60 -7.12 11.22 -0.81
C THR A 60 -5.83 10.76 -0.13
N GLN A 61 -4.70 10.76 -0.85
CA GLN A 61 -3.39 10.26 -0.40
C GLN A 61 -3.04 10.63 1.05
N GLY A 62 -3.21 11.89 1.45
CA GLY A 62 -2.87 12.33 2.81
C GLY A 62 -3.75 11.69 3.90
N ALA A 63 -5.05 11.49 3.63
CA ALA A 63 -5.95 10.80 4.54
C ALA A 63 -5.66 9.30 4.58
N ASP A 64 -5.43 8.70 3.42
CA ASP A 64 -5.17 7.26 3.31
C ASP A 64 -3.86 6.85 3.99
N ILE A 65 -2.82 7.68 3.92
CA ILE A 65 -1.56 7.46 4.67
C ILE A 65 -1.83 7.43 6.18
N LYS A 66 -2.62 8.39 6.70
CA LYS A 66 -2.96 8.44 8.13
C LYS A 66 -3.72 7.20 8.55
N THR A 67 -4.71 6.78 7.77
CA THR A 67 -5.48 5.55 8.00
C THR A 67 -4.57 4.33 7.99
N ALA A 68 -3.67 4.19 7.02
CA ALA A 68 -2.75 3.07 6.94
C ALA A 68 -1.82 2.99 8.17
N ILE A 69 -1.30 4.12 8.63
CA ILE A 69 -0.47 4.18 9.85
C ILE A 69 -1.27 3.73 11.08
N GLN A 70 -2.51 4.22 11.23
CA GLN A 70 -3.39 3.81 12.34
C GLN A 70 -3.66 2.31 12.32
N LEU A 71 -4.00 1.75 11.16
CA LEU A 71 -4.24 0.30 11.00
C LEU A 71 -2.99 -0.52 11.34
N LEU A 72 -1.79 -0.05 10.95
CA LEU A 72 -0.55 -0.73 11.30
C LEU A 72 -0.28 -0.71 12.81
N ARG A 73 -0.60 0.38 13.51
CA ARG A 73 -0.46 0.46 14.98
C ARG A 73 -1.41 -0.53 15.66
N MET A 74 -2.68 -0.55 15.26
CA MET A 74 -3.66 -1.52 15.78
C MET A 74 -3.22 -2.97 15.56
N LEU A 75 -2.63 -3.29 14.40
CA LEU A 75 -2.11 -4.63 14.09
C LEU A 75 -0.86 -5.02 14.89
N LYS A 76 -0.16 -4.08 15.53
CA LYS A 76 0.99 -4.35 16.40
C LYS A 76 0.59 -4.56 17.86
N GLU A 77 -0.58 -4.04 18.23
CA GLU A 77 -1.14 -4.12 19.59
C GLU A 77 -2.01 -5.37 19.80
N ALA A 78 -2.38 -6.05 18.72
CA ALA A 78 -3.08 -7.35 18.71
C ALA A 78 -2.08 -8.52 18.67
#